data_AF-A0A1Y5Z9F5-F1
#
_entry.id   AF-A0A1Y5Z9F5-F1
#
_cell.length_a   1.000
_cell.length_b   1.000
_cell.length_c   1.000
_cell.angle_alpha   90.00
_cell.angle_beta   90.00
_cell.angle_gamma   90.00
#
_symmetry.space_group_name_H-M   'P 1'
#
loop_
_entity.id
_entity.type
_entity.pdbx_description
1 polymer ?
#
loop_
_entity_poly.entity_id
_entity_poly.type
_entity_poly.pdbx_seq_one_letter_code
_entity_poly.pdbx_strand_id
1 'polypeptide(L)'
;MKLTSAILEMDSNGNIRKEDNMATIIANTDTGNSIRLYCKIDPEQNTIVAFNTAIMGIVCPCCYSNTFTCTTLYNKRHKLLREAYELLNENHAIGLKLLYDHFGELIVE
;
A
#
# COMPACT_ATOMS: atom_id res chain seq x y z
N MET A 1 0.77 -5.39 -17.18
CA MET A 1 0.44 -5.30 -15.75
C MET A 1 0.35 -3.85 -15.37
N LYS A 2 -0.84 -3.46 -14.94
CA LYS A 2 -1.20 -2.14 -14.42
C LYS A 2 -1.98 -2.34 -13.12
N LEU A 3 -1.81 -1.43 -12.16
CA LEU A 3 -2.63 -1.42 -10.96
C LEU A 3 -4.02 -0.89 -11.28
N THR A 4 -5.06 -1.56 -10.81
CA THR A 4 -6.47 -1.19 -11.04
C THR A 4 -7.11 -0.58 -9.81
N SER A 5 -6.66 -0.97 -8.62
CA SER A 5 -7.03 -0.32 -7.35
C SER A 5 -5.97 -0.59 -6.29
N ALA A 6 -5.96 0.25 -5.26
CA ALA A 6 -5.10 0.10 -4.10
C ALA A 6 -5.90 0.39 -2.83
N ILE A 7 -5.64 -0.38 -1.77
CA ILE A 7 -6.17 -0.16 -0.42
C ILE A 7 -5.07 -0.35 0.62
N LEU A 8 -5.20 0.27 1.79
CA LEU A 8 -4.36 -0.05 2.94
C LEU A 8 -4.90 -1.29 3.65
N GLU A 9 -3.99 -2.14 4.13
CA GLU A 9 -4.34 -3.24 5.02
C GLU A 9 -4.84 -2.68 6.35
N MET A 10 -6.01 -3.16 6.79
CA MET A 10 -6.67 -2.73 8.01
C MET A 10 -6.62 -3.85 9.05
N ASP A 11 -6.61 -3.48 10.33
CA ASP A 11 -6.82 -4.40 11.44
C ASP A 11 -8.32 -4.73 11.63
N SER A 12 -8.64 -5.58 12.61
CA SER A 12 -10.02 -5.97 12.93
C SER A 12 -10.90 -4.82 13.42
N ASN A 13 -10.30 -3.72 13.86
CA ASN A 13 -10.98 -2.52 14.34
C ASN A 13 -11.14 -1.47 13.22
N GLY A 14 -10.69 -1.79 12.01
CA GLY A 14 -10.74 -0.90 10.86
C GLY A 14 -9.70 0.23 10.91
N ASN A 15 -8.67 0.12 11.73
CA ASN A 15 -7.53 1.03 11.73
C ASN A 15 -6.47 0.56 10.74
N ILE A 16 -5.62 1.47 10.28
CA ILE A 16 -4.52 1.12 9.37
C ILE A 16 -3.57 0.21 10.14
N ARG A 17 -3.32 -1.00 9.63
CA ARG A 17 -2.36 -1.91 10.24
C ARG A 17 -0.95 -1.36 10.04
N LYS A 18 -0.30 -0.98 11.14
CA LYS A 18 1.06 -0.46 11.17
C LYS A 18 1.98 -1.40 11.97
N GLU A 19 3.13 -1.74 11.41
CA GLU A 19 4.20 -2.49 12.07
C GLU A 19 5.51 -1.71 11.86
N ASP A 20 6.18 -1.26 12.92
CA ASP A 20 7.43 -0.47 12.85
C ASP A 20 7.36 0.78 11.93
N ASN A 21 6.26 1.55 12.00
CA ASN A 21 5.95 2.67 11.10
C ASN A 21 5.83 2.29 9.61
N MET A 22 5.63 1.00 9.31
CA MET A 22 5.34 0.51 7.97
C MET A 22 3.88 0.09 7.86
N ALA A 23 3.28 0.34 6.70
CA ALA A 23 1.96 -0.13 6.35
C ALA A 23 2.01 -0.97 5.07
N THR A 24 1.03 -1.86 4.93
CA THR A 24 0.88 -2.70 3.75
C THR A 24 -0.17 -2.10 2.83
N ILE A 25 0.18 -1.85 1.58
CA ILE A 25 -0.76 -1.52 0.51
C ILE A 25 -1.09 -2.81 -0.24
N ILE A 26 -2.37 -3.14 -0.35
CA ILE A 26 -2.86 -4.23 -1.19
C ILE A 26 -3.31 -3.61 -2.51
N ALA A 27 -2.57 -3.91 -3.58
CA ALA A 27 -2.86 -3.40 -4.91
C ALA A 27 -3.36 -4.52 -5.82
N ASN A 28 -4.54 -4.32 -6.40
CA ASN A 28 -5.10 -5.23 -7.39
C ASN A 28 -4.48 -4.94 -8.76
N THR A 29 -4.24 -6.00 -9.54
CA THR A 29 -3.72 -5.87 -10.90
C THR A 29 -4.78 -6.24 -11.92
N ASP A 30 -4.60 -5.74 -13.14
CA ASP A 30 -5.35 -6.14 -14.35
C ASP A 30 -5.27 -7.65 -14.66
N THR A 31 -4.34 -8.38 -14.04
CA THR A 31 -4.17 -9.83 -14.22
C THR A 31 -4.97 -10.69 -13.23
N GLY A 32 -5.72 -10.07 -12.32
CA GLY A 32 -6.56 -10.74 -11.31
C GLY A 32 -5.83 -11.10 -10.02
N ASN A 33 -4.49 -11.15 -10.03
CA ASN A 33 -3.69 -11.32 -8.81
C ASN A 33 -3.45 -9.98 -8.13
N SER A 34 -3.47 -9.95 -6.80
CA SER A 34 -3.06 -8.79 -6.00
C SER A 34 -1.59 -8.89 -5.59
N ILE A 35 -0.96 -7.73 -5.42
CA ILE A 35 0.36 -7.61 -4.82
C ILE A 35 0.26 -6.82 -3.52
N ARG A 36 1.05 -7.21 -2.53
CA ARG A 36 1.22 -6.44 -1.31
C ARG A 36 2.50 -5.63 -1.42
N LEU A 37 2.43 -4.33 -1.18
CA LEU A 37 3.54 -3.40 -1.22
C LEU A 37 3.74 -2.84 0.18
N TYR A 38 4.93 -3.00 0.75
CA TYR A 38 5.27 -2.35 2.02
C TYR A 38 5.69 -0.90 1.78
N CYS A 39 5.15 0.01 2.58
CA CYS A 39 5.52 1.42 2.56
C CYS A 39 5.80 1.91 3.97
N LYS A 40 6.68 2.90 4.09
CA LYS A 40 6.91 3.59 5.37
C LYS A 40 5.91 4.74 5.47
N ILE A 41 5.35 4.92 6.64
CA ILE A 41 4.57 6.09 7.00
C ILE A 41 5.50 7.01 7.80
N ASP A 42 5.59 8.27 7.38
CA ASP A 42 6.17 9.32 8.19
C ASP A 42 5.25 9.57 9.37
N PRO A 43 5.63 9.28 10.63
CA PRO A 43 4.74 9.44 11.77
C PRO A 43 4.44 10.91 12.07
N GLU A 44 5.31 11.84 11.71
CA GLU A 44 5.14 13.28 11.97
C GLU A 44 4.16 13.92 11.00
N GLN A 45 4.20 13.49 9.73
CA GLN A 45 3.33 14.01 8.68
C GLN A 45 2.15 13.09 8.33
N ASN A 46 2.15 11.87 8.88
CA ASN A 46 1.30 10.73 8.51
C ASN A 46 1.16 10.51 6.99
N THR A 47 2.23 10.82 6.25
CA THR A 47 2.32 10.64 4.81
C THR A 47 3.04 9.34 4.47
N ILE A 48 2.71 8.75 3.32
CA ILE A 48 3.41 7.55 2.83
C ILE A 48 4.74 8.00 2.21
N VAL A 49 5.85 7.70 2.89
CA VAL A 49 7.22 7.96 2.42
C VAL A 49 7.78 6.67 1.84
N ALA A 50 7.68 6.55 0.53
CA ALA A 50 8.15 5.40 -0.24
C ALA A 50 9.68 5.22 -0.14
N PHE A 51 10.18 4.31 0.72
CA PHE A 51 11.63 4.08 0.81
C PHE A 51 12.12 2.63 0.85
N ASN A 52 11.26 1.63 1.08
CA ASN A 52 11.68 0.23 0.97
C ASN A 52 10.48 -0.68 0.70
N THR A 53 10.30 -1.10 -0.56
CA THR A 53 9.14 -1.88 -0.98
C THR A 53 9.49 -3.35 -1.09
N ALA A 54 9.02 -4.16 -0.15
CA ALA A 54 8.90 -5.59 -0.35
C ALA A 54 7.59 -5.88 -1.10
N ILE A 55 7.62 -6.85 -2.01
CA ILE A 55 6.42 -7.34 -2.70
C ILE A 55 6.09 -8.71 -2.13
N MET A 56 4.89 -8.86 -1.55
CA MET A 56 4.38 -10.16 -1.11
C MET A 56 3.23 -10.64 -1.98
N GLY A 57 3.27 -11.93 -2.26
CA GLY A 57 2.31 -12.68 -3.07
C GLY A 57 2.91 -14.05 -3.37
N ILE A 58 2.09 -15.10 -3.46
CA ILE A 58 2.59 -16.43 -3.82
C ILE A 58 2.81 -16.51 -5.33
N VAL A 59 1.95 -15.83 -6.10
CA VAL A 59 1.94 -15.86 -7.56
C VAL A 59 2.26 -14.47 -8.11
N CYS A 60 3.32 -14.39 -8.89
CA CYS A 60 3.75 -13.18 -9.56
C CYS A 60 2.74 -12.81 -10.65
N PRO A 61 2.14 -11.61 -10.63
CA PRO A 61 1.25 -11.15 -11.70
C PRO A 61 1.95 -10.95 -13.06
N CYS A 62 3.29 -10.86 -13.10
CA CYS A 62 4.02 -10.72 -14.35
C CYS A 62 4.27 -12.05 -15.08
N CYS A 63 4.42 -13.15 -14.35
CA CYS A 63 4.91 -14.42 -14.91
C CYS A 63 4.30 -15.68 -14.28
N TYR A 64 3.31 -15.54 -13.39
CA TYR A 64 2.58 -16.61 -12.71
C TYR A 64 3.46 -17.61 -11.91
N SER A 65 4.73 -17.25 -11.68
CA SER A 65 5.68 -18.01 -10.86
C SER A 65 5.76 -17.45 -9.44
N ASN A 66 6.73 -17.91 -8.64
CA ASN A 66 7.02 -17.31 -7.34
C ASN A 66 7.40 -15.81 -7.49
N THR A 67 6.75 -14.96 -6.71
CA THR A 67 6.93 -13.49 -6.69
C THR A 67 8.33 -13.09 -6.24
N PHE A 68 8.94 -13.84 -5.31
CA PHE A 68 10.28 -13.54 -4.77
C PHE A 68 11.41 -13.72 -5.80
N THR A 69 11.19 -14.53 -6.83
CA THR A 69 12.19 -14.80 -7.87
C THR A 69 11.99 -13.95 -9.13
N CYS A 70 10.95 -13.11 -9.18
CA CYS A 70 10.66 -12.31 -10.37
C CYS A 70 11.45 -10.99 -10.37
N THR A 71 12.58 -10.98 -11.08
CA THR A 71 13.43 -9.80 -11.26
C THR A 71 12.69 -8.64 -11.92
N THR A 72 11.81 -8.91 -12.89
CA THR A 72 10.97 -7.89 -13.55
C THR A 72 10.08 -7.17 -12.55
N LEU A 73 9.45 -7.90 -11.63
CA LEU A 73 8.56 -7.32 -10.63
C LEU A 73 9.37 -6.54 -9.58
N TYR A 74 10.50 -7.09 -9.12
CA TYR A 74 11.43 -6.43 -8.20
C TYR A 74 11.96 -5.11 -8.77
N ASN A 75 12.30 -5.06 -10.05
CA ASN A 75 12.79 -3.84 -10.72
C ASN A 75 11.69 -2.78 -10.88
N LYS A 76 10.41 -3.18 -10.89
CA LYS A 76 9.26 -2.27 -10.98
C LYS A 76 8.76 -1.79 -9.62
N ARG A 77 9.29 -2.29 -8.50
CA ARG A 77 8.74 -2.06 -7.15
C ARG A 77 8.49 -0.59 -6.79
N HIS A 78 9.42 0.32 -7.13
CA HIS A 78 9.27 1.73 -6.82
C HIS A 78 8.19 2.41 -7.69
N LYS A 79 8.14 2.05 -8.97
CA LYS A 79 7.10 2.52 -9.89
C LYS A 79 5.72 2.04 -9.43
N LEU A 80 5.61 0.76 -9.06
CA LEU A 80 4.36 0.18 -8.55
C LEU A 80 3.92 0.81 -7.24
N LEU A 81 4.86 1.11 -6.33
CA LEU A 81 4.50 1.82 -5.10
C LEU A 81 3.99 3.24 -5.39
N ARG A 82 4.62 3.95 -6.32
CA ARG A 82 4.15 5.27 -6.73
C ARG A 82 2.75 5.21 -7.34
N GLU A 83 2.51 4.29 -8.28
CA GLU A 83 1.18 4.08 -8.87
C GLU A 83 0.14 3.71 -7.80
N ALA A 84 0.50 2.85 -6.85
CA ALA A 84 -0.38 2.47 -5.75
C ALA A 84 -0.69 3.67 -4.85
N TYR A 85 0.30 4.50 -4.55
CA TYR A 85 0.12 5.74 -3.78
C TYR A 85 -0.81 6.73 -4.51
N GLU A 86 -0.61 6.93 -5.82
CA GLU A 86 -1.48 7.79 -6.62
C GLU A 86 -2.94 7.30 -6.56
N LEU A 87 -3.17 5.98 -6.68
CA LEU A 87 -4.50 5.36 -6.54
C LEU A 87 -5.09 5.51 -5.12
N LEU A 88 -4.27 5.42 -4.07
CA LEU A 88 -4.72 5.66 -2.69
C LEU A 88 -5.10 7.13 -2.48
N ASN A 89 -4.35 8.06 -3.07
CA ASN A 89 -4.57 9.49 -2.92
C ASN A 89 -5.83 9.97 -3.67
N GLU A 90 -6.20 9.30 -4.76
CA GLU A 90 -7.50 9.49 -5.43
C GLU A 90 -8.68 9.01 -4.56
N ASN A 91 -8.43 8.16 -3.56
CA ASN A 91 -9.45 7.67 -2.63
C ASN A 91 -9.49 8.54 -1.36
N HIS A 92 -10.35 9.58 -1.37
CA HIS A 92 -10.51 10.51 -0.24
C HIS A 92 -10.77 9.82 1.11
N ALA A 93 -11.43 8.66 1.13
CA ALA A 93 -11.69 7.93 2.37
C ALA A 93 -10.39 7.44 3.04
N ILE A 94 -9.37 7.11 2.24
CA ILE A 94 -8.07 6.65 2.73
C ILE A 94 -7.27 7.84 3.25
N GLY A 95 -7.30 8.98 2.56
CA GLY A 95 -6.71 10.23 3.05
C GLY A 95 -7.31 10.65 4.40
N LEU A 96 -8.64 10.61 4.53
CA LEU A 96 -9.35 10.85 5.79
C LEU A 96 -8.96 9.84 6.87
N LYS A 97 -8.80 8.57 6.53
CA LYS A 97 -8.41 7.54 7.48
C LYS A 97 -6.99 7.75 7.99
N LEU A 98 -6.05 8.11 7.13
CA LEU A 98 -4.71 8.54 7.54
C LEU A 98 -4.80 9.73 8.50
N LEU A 99 -5.56 10.78 8.17
CA LEU A 99 -5.72 11.91 9.09
C LEU A 99 -6.32 11.51 10.45
N TYR A 100 -7.36 10.67 10.45
CA TYR A 100 -7.98 10.15 11.67
C TYR A 100 -7.00 9.34 12.53
N ASP A 101 -6.15 8.53 11.89
CA ASP A 101 -5.09 7.76 12.57
C ASP A 101 -4.01 8.65 13.20
N HIS A 102 -3.86 9.90 12.74
CA HIS A 102 -2.88 10.85 13.28
C HIS A 102 -3.46 11.73 14.39
N PHE A 103 -4.66 12.28 14.19
CA PHE A 103 -5.27 13.25 15.10
C PHE A 103 -6.25 12.63 16.11
N GLY A 104 -6.65 11.37 15.93
CA GLY A 104 -7.75 10.77 16.70
C GLY A 104 -9.12 11.32 16.27
N GLU A 105 -10.15 11.09 17.09
CA GLU A 105 -11.46 11.74 16.88
C GLU A 105 -11.28 13.26 16.84
N LEU A 106 -11.66 13.88 15.73
CA LEU A 106 -11.85 15.33 15.66
C LEU A 106 -13.03 15.68 16.58
N ILE A 107 -12.72 16.04 17.82
CA ILE A 107 -13.69 16.68 18.71
C ILE A 107 -13.95 18.07 18.13
N VAL A 108 -15.10 18.23 17.48
CA VAL A 108 -15.62 19.55 17.14
C VAL A 108 -16.26 20.09 18.42
N GLU A 109 -15.54 20.97 19.13
CA GLU A 109 -16.13 21.79 20.20
C GLU A 109 -17.13 22.81 19.63
#